data_AF-A0A117UTZ5-F1
#
_entry.id   AF-A0A117UTZ5-F1
#
_cell.length_a   1.000
_cell.length_b   1.000
_cell.length_c   1.000
_cell.angle_alpha   90.00
_cell.angle_beta   90.00
_cell.angle_gamma   90.00
#
_symmetry.space_group_name_H-M   'P 1'
#
loop_
_entity.id
_entity.type
_entity.pdbx_description
1 polymer ?
#
loop_
_entity_poly.entity_id
_entity_poly.type
_entity_poly.pdbx_seq_one_letter_code
_entity_poly.pdbx_strand_id
1 'polypeptide(L)'
;MSGWNRRAFLGAATLVALQAAVAGGGAVLGKLDPRDAPSPRRRKLMREVAEHVIPTTGTPGAGVVGAGDFVLVALAHGLSGTRKPPAADPSFAPHLRPDGSLDHAAWLEVRLGAKWLALPPARRHEALAALDAAAYKGEPAAAPWRAIKGLILTGYYTSEIGGSKELNYELVPGRFDPKVPVTPETRAYSSDWTAVDFG
;
A
#
# COMPACT_ATOMS: atom_id res chain seq x y z
N MET A 1 16.78 7.52 -42.92
CA MET A 1 16.35 7.56 -41.51
C MET A 1 15.83 6.18 -41.16
N SER A 2 16.54 5.42 -40.32
CA SER A 2 16.10 4.08 -39.90
C SER A 2 14.95 4.24 -38.90
N GLY A 3 13.75 3.80 -39.29
CA GLY A 3 12.56 3.85 -38.43
C GLY A 3 12.67 2.88 -37.26
N TRP A 4 12.06 3.23 -36.13
CA TRP A 4 12.07 2.39 -34.93
C TRP A 4 11.43 1.01 -35.19
N ASN A 5 12.17 -0.04 -34.79
CA ASN A 5 11.68 -1.42 -34.79
C ASN A 5 10.62 -1.60 -33.69
N ARG A 6 9.55 -2.36 -33.96
CA ARG A 6 8.51 -2.78 -33.00
C ARG A 6 9.05 -3.21 -31.63
N ARG A 7 10.19 -3.90 -31.56
CA ARG A 7 10.83 -4.32 -30.30
C ARG A 7 11.41 -3.14 -29.51
N ALA A 8 11.98 -2.15 -30.19
CA ALA A 8 12.46 -0.93 -29.56
C ALA A 8 11.29 -0.06 -29.07
N PHE A 9 10.19 -0.01 -29.82
CA PHE A 9 8.97 0.69 -29.40
C PHE A 9 8.30 0.01 -28.20
N LEU A 10 8.16 -1.31 -28.22
CA LEU A 10 7.59 -2.06 -27.09
C LEU A 10 8.48 -1.99 -25.85
N GLY A 11 9.81 -2.06 -26.00
CA GLY A 11 10.76 -1.89 -24.90
C GLY A 11 10.79 -0.48 -24.31
N ALA A 12 10.65 0.55 -25.16
CA ALA A 12 10.54 1.94 -24.70
C ALA A 12 9.18 2.21 -24.03
N ALA A 13 8.09 1.65 -24.57
CA ALA A 13 6.75 1.79 -23.99
C ALA A 13 6.63 1.10 -22.62
N THR A 14 7.26 -0.08 -22.44
CA THR A 14 7.30 -0.73 -21.11
C THR A 14 8.13 0.05 -20.10
N LEU A 15 9.25 0.66 -20.51
CA LEU A 15 10.06 1.53 -19.65
C LEU A 15 9.34 2.82 -19.24
N VAL A 16 8.58 3.45 -20.14
CA VAL A 16 7.79 4.66 -19.84
C VAL A 16 6.59 4.35 -18.94
N ALA A 17 5.90 3.22 -19.15
CA ALA A 17 4.81 2.79 -18.27
C ALA A 17 5.29 2.47 -16.84
N LEU A 18 6.49 1.91 -16.70
CA LEU A 18 7.14 1.71 -15.39
C LEU A 18 7.50 3.04 -14.69
N GLN A 19 7.84 4.10 -15.44
CA GLN A 19 8.13 5.41 -14.86
C GLN A 19 6.88 6.17 -14.43
N ALA A 20 5.78 6.06 -15.20
CA ALA A 20 4.53 6.76 -14.89
C ALA A 20 3.84 6.23 -13.62
N ALA A 21 3.97 4.92 -13.33
CA ALA A 21 3.44 4.33 -12.09
C ALA A 21 4.20 4.77 -10.82
N VAL A 22 5.48 5.14 -10.93
CA VAL A 22 6.34 5.48 -9.79
C VAL A 22 6.36 6.98 -9.47
N ALA A 23 6.05 7.85 -10.45
CA ALA A 23 6.27 9.29 -10.32
C ALA A 23 5.24 10.05 -9.47
N GLY A 24 4.02 9.53 -9.30
CA GLY A 24 2.95 10.24 -8.59
C GLY A 24 3.18 10.39 -7.08
N GLY A 25 3.56 9.31 -6.39
CA GLY A 25 3.73 9.29 -4.94
C GLY A 25 4.92 10.13 -4.45
N GLY A 26 6.09 9.97 -5.09
CA GLY A 26 7.31 10.67 -4.69
C GLY A 26 7.23 12.20 -4.81
N ALA A 27 6.55 12.70 -5.86
CA ALA A 27 6.36 14.14 -6.06
C ALA A 27 5.38 14.76 -5.04
N VAL A 28 4.36 14.01 -4.60
CA VAL A 28 3.41 14.46 -3.58
C VAL A 28 4.04 14.43 -2.19
N LEU A 29 4.90 13.45 -1.90
CA LEU A 29 5.64 13.40 -0.62
C LEU A 29 6.51 14.64 -0.38
N GLY A 30 7.10 15.21 -1.44
CA GLY A 30 7.87 16.45 -1.34
C GLY A 30 7.05 17.71 -1.04
N LYS A 31 5.70 17.61 -1.05
CA LYS A 31 4.77 18.71 -0.76
C LYS A 31 4.11 18.60 0.61
N LEU A 32 4.41 17.55 1.38
CA LEU A 32 3.89 17.40 2.74
C LEU A 32 4.45 18.49 3.66
N ASP A 33 3.74 18.77 4.76
CA ASP A 33 4.31 19.54 5.87
C ASP A 33 5.66 18.91 6.27
N PRO A 34 6.74 19.69 6.43
CA PRO A 34 8.05 19.15 6.79
C PRO A 34 8.06 18.26 8.04
N ARG A 35 7.10 18.45 8.96
CA ARG A 35 6.92 17.62 10.16
C ARG A 35 6.41 16.22 9.86
N ASP A 36 5.73 16.05 8.72
CA ASP A 36 5.15 14.77 8.27
C ASP A 36 5.91 14.15 7.09
N ALA A 37 6.88 14.87 6.53
CA ALA A 37 7.71 14.37 5.45
C ALA A 37 8.51 13.12 5.91
N PRO A 38 8.35 11.96 5.25
CA PRO A 38 9.04 10.75 5.66
C PRO A 38 10.52 10.80 5.27
N SER A 39 11.39 10.30 6.16
CA SER A 39 12.80 10.10 5.82
C SER A 39 12.96 9.09 4.66
N PRO A 40 14.08 9.12 3.91
CA PRO A 40 14.35 8.12 2.86
C PRO A 40 14.27 6.68 3.39
N ARG A 41 14.67 6.49 4.65
CA ARG A 41 14.58 5.20 5.33
C ARG A 41 13.12 4.79 5.58
N ARG A 42 12.25 5.69 6.06
CA ARG A 42 10.82 5.40 6.25
C ARG A 42 10.09 5.14 4.93
N ARG A 43 10.46 5.85 3.86
CA ARG A 43 9.98 5.54 2.51
C ARG A 43 10.37 4.13 2.06
N LYS A 44 11.65 3.76 2.22
CA LYS A 44 12.13 2.40 1.92
C LYS A 44 11.41 1.35 2.78
N LEU A 45 11.23 1.63 4.07
CA LEU A 45 10.50 0.76 4.99
C LEU A 45 9.08 0.51 4.48
N MET A 46 8.31 1.57 4.21
CA MET A 46 6.91 1.43 3.78
C MET A 46 6.79 0.73 2.43
N ARG A 47 7.72 0.95 1.50
CA ARG A 47 7.80 0.21 0.24
C ARG A 47 7.97 -1.30 0.47
N GLU A 48 8.93 -1.69 1.30
CA GLU A 48 9.19 -3.12 1.57
C GLU A 48 8.05 -3.76 2.37
N VAL A 49 7.43 -3.02 3.28
CA VAL A 49 6.24 -3.47 4.01
C VAL A 49 5.09 -3.72 3.04
N ALA A 50 4.81 -2.77 2.14
CA ALA A 50 3.77 -2.94 1.11
C ALA A 50 4.04 -4.16 0.21
N GLU A 51 5.29 -4.36 -0.22
CA GLU A 51 5.67 -5.54 -1.01
C GLU A 51 5.43 -6.86 -0.26
N HIS A 52 5.63 -6.89 1.06
CA HIS A 52 5.34 -8.09 1.84
C HIS A 52 3.84 -8.32 2.09
N VAL A 53 3.01 -7.27 2.05
CA VAL A 53 1.55 -7.38 2.20
C VAL A 53 0.90 -7.86 0.90
N ILE A 54 1.32 -7.30 -0.25
CA ILE A 54 0.89 -7.75 -1.58
C ILE A 54 2.16 -7.95 -2.43
N PRO A 55 2.75 -9.16 -2.44
CA PRO A 55 3.99 -9.42 -3.17
C PRO A 55 3.76 -9.52 -4.68
N THR A 56 4.83 -9.23 -5.41
CA THR A 56 4.87 -9.52 -6.85
C THR A 56 4.66 -11.00 -7.11
N THR A 57 3.65 -11.33 -7.91
CA THR A 57 3.34 -12.69 -8.36
C THR A 57 3.15 -12.68 -9.88
N GLY A 58 1.98 -13.05 -10.40
CA GLY A 58 1.62 -12.86 -11.80
C GLY A 58 1.37 -11.39 -12.18
N THR A 59 1.29 -10.50 -11.18
CA THR A 59 1.21 -9.04 -11.32
C THR A 59 2.22 -8.34 -10.41
N PRO A 60 2.65 -7.11 -10.74
CA PRO A 60 3.52 -6.32 -9.86
C PRO A 60 2.93 -6.11 -8.48
N GLY A 61 3.73 -6.29 -7.42
CA GLY A 61 3.31 -6.12 -6.02
C GLY A 61 3.12 -4.67 -5.60
N ALA A 62 2.57 -4.47 -4.40
CA ALA A 62 2.26 -3.14 -3.87
C ALA A 62 3.48 -2.26 -3.61
N GLY A 63 4.65 -2.85 -3.33
CA GLY A 63 5.90 -2.09 -3.23
C GLY A 63 6.39 -1.60 -4.60
N VAL A 64 6.15 -2.36 -5.66
CA VAL A 64 6.46 -1.98 -7.04
C VAL A 64 5.51 -0.89 -7.56
N VAL A 65 4.23 -0.99 -7.24
CA VAL A 65 3.17 -0.04 -7.65
C VAL A 65 3.26 1.31 -6.93
N GLY A 66 4.10 1.44 -5.89
CA GLY A 66 4.24 2.68 -5.14
C GLY A 66 3.16 2.89 -4.08
N ALA A 67 2.42 1.84 -3.70
CA ALA A 67 1.42 1.90 -2.64
C ALA A 67 2.03 2.36 -1.30
N GLY A 68 3.31 2.07 -1.06
CA GLY A 68 4.01 2.54 0.14
C GLY A 68 4.13 4.07 0.22
N ASP A 69 4.37 4.76 -0.90
CA ASP A 69 4.39 6.23 -0.93
C ASP A 69 2.97 6.79 -0.73
N PHE A 70 1.96 6.17 -1.33
CA PHE A 70 0.55 6.51 -1.09
C PHE A 70 0.20 6.42 0.41
N VAL A 71 0.58 5.32 1.08
CA VAL A 71 0.31 5.14 2.51
C VAL A 71 0.89 6.27 3.34
N LEU A 72 2.12 6.72 3.04
CA LEU A 72 2.75 7.82 3.77
C LEU A 72 1.99 9.15 3.58
N VAL A 73 1.53 9.44 2.36
CA VAL A 73 0.67 10.61 2.09
C VAL A 73 -0.67 10.48 2.81
N ALA A 74 -1.31 9.31 2.75
CA ALA A 74 -2.61 9.05 3.35
C ALA A 74 -2.58 9.18 4.88
N LEU A 75 -1.53 8.66 5.53
CA LEU A 75 -1.29 8.82 6.96
C LEU A 75 -1.06 10.30 7.33
N ALA A 76 -0.29 11.03 6.52
CA ALA A 76 -0.07 12.46 6.73
C ALA A 76 -1.38 13.26 6.62
N HIS A 77 -2.28 12.91 5.70
CA HIS A 77 -3.57 13.59 5.55
C HIS A 77 -4.70 13.04 6.43
N GLY A 78 -4.43 12.06 7.29
CA GLY A 78 -5.44 11.55 8.24
C GLY A 78 -6.50 10.65 7.63
N LEU A 79 -6.25 10.06 6.46
CA LEU A 79 -7.16 9.13 5.82
C LEU A 79 -7.47 7.97 6.79
N SER A 80 -8.71 7.47 6.75
CA SER A 80 -9.22 6.44 7.66
C SER A 80 -9.09 6.79 9.15
N GLY A 81 -9.10 8.08 9.48
CA GLY A 81 -9.04 8.56 10.87
C GLY A 81 -7.65 8.46 11.52
N THR A 82 -6.59 8.33 10.73
CA THR A 82 -5.21 8.16 11.22
C THR A 82 -4.62 9.38 11.93
N ARG A 83 -5.33 10.52 11.87
CA ARG A 83 -5.07 11.74 12.66
C ARG A 83 -5.89 11.84 13.95
N LYS A 84 -6.76 10.88 14.25
CA LYS A 84 -7.41 10.81 15.57
C LYS A 84 -6.38 10.33 16.61
N PRO A 85 -6.48 10.77 17.87
CA PRO A 85 -5.66 10.21 18.95
C PRO A 85 -5.82 8.69 19.01
N PRO A 86 -4.72 7.92 19.18
CA PRO A 86 -4.82 6.48 19.30
C PRO A 86 -5.52 6.10 20.61
N ALA A 87 -5.95 4.84 20.73
CA ALA A 87 -6.36 4.29 22.01
C ALA A 87 -5.22 4.45 23.05
N ALA A 88 -5.58 4.56 24.32
CA ALA A 88 -4.61 4.73 25.40
C ALA A 88 -3.73 3.47 25.53
N ASP A 89 -2.49 3.55 25.04
CA ASP A 89 -1.43 2.57 25.24
C ASP A 89 -0.12 3.34 25.49
N PRO A 90 0.60 3.10 26.61
CA PRO A 90 1.84 3.80 26.92
C PRO A 90 2.93 3.66 25.84
N SER A 91 2.90 2.58 25.06
CA SER A 91 3.87 2.34 23.97
C SER A 91 3.75 3.35 22.82
N PHE A 92 2.64 4.10 22.73
CA PHE A 92 2.45 5.10 21.69
C PHE A 92 3.07 6.46 22.03
N ALA A 93 3.30 6.76 23.31
CA ALA A 93 3.80 8.06 23.76
C ALA A 93 5.07 8.54 23.00
N PRO A 94 6.08 7.69 22.72
CA PRO A 94 7.28 8.10 21.98
C PRO A 94 7.03 8.41 20.50
N HIS A 95 5.83 8.13 19.99
CA HIS A 95 5.46 8.21 18.57
C HIS A 95 4.29 9.17 18.32
N LEU A 96 3.88 9.95 19.33
CA LEU A 96 2.83 10.95 19.15
C LEU A 96 3.39 12.17 18.42
N ARG A 97 2.57 12.70 17.51
CA ARG A 97 2.76 14.01 16.90
C ARG A 97 2.33 15.12 17.87
N PRO A 98 2.69 16.38 17.60
CA PRO A 98 2.24 17.52 18.42
C PRO A 98 0.71 17.67 18.50
N ASP A 99 -0.03 17.20 17.49
CA ASP A 99 -1.50 17.19 17.47
C ASP A 99 -2.14 16.04 18.27
N GLY A 100 -1.32 15.20 18.93
CA GLY A 100 -1.76 14.04 19.71
C GLY A 100 -2.08 12.79 18.87
N SER A 101 -1.98 12.86 17.55
CA SER A 101 -2.13 11.69 16.68
C SER A 101 -0.86 10.83 16.65
N LEU A 102 -0.98 9.57 16.24
CA LEU A 102 0.16 8.66 16.16
C LEU A 102 0.94 8.82 14.84
N ASP A 103 2.25 9.07 14.88
CA ASP A 103 3.16 8.87 13.75
C ASP A 103 3.31 7.35 13.49
N HIS A 104 2.40 6.84 12.66
CA HIS A 104 2.33 5.42 12.31
C HIS A 104 3.62 4.93 11.62
N ALA A 105 4.32 5.78 10.86
CA ALA A 105 5.55 5.40 10.19
C ALA A 105 6.71 5.28 11.19
N ALA A 106 6.81 6.20 12.15
CA ALA A 106 7.77 6.10 13.26
C ALA A 106 7.47 4.91 14.17
N TRP A 107 6.20 4.72 14.55
CA TRP A 107 5.75 3.57 15.33
C TRP A 107 6.11 2.25 14.64
N LEU A 108 5.82 2.12 13.34
CA LEU A 108 6.10 0.88 12.60
C LEU A 108 7.61 0.61 12.50
N GLU A 109 8.42 1.65 12.28
CA GLU A 109 9.88 1.54 12.24
C GLU A 109 10.44 0.99 13.55
N VAL A 110 9.96 1.49 14.68
CA VAL A 110 10.38 1.00 16.01
C VAL A 110 9.82 -0.40 16.29
N ARG A 111 8.56 -0.65 15.94
CA ARG A 111 7.89 -1.96 16.12
C ARG A 111 8.59 -3.09 15.38
N LEU A 112 9.04 -2.85 14.15
CA LEU A 112 9.77 -3.83 13.34
C LEU A 112 11.26 -3.89 13.71
N GLY A 113 11.81 -2.80 14.25
CA GLY A 113 13.18 -2.70 14.71
C GLY A 113 14.18 -2.24 13.65
N ALA A 114 15.26 -1.59 14.08
CA ALA A 114 16.23 -0.93 13.21
C ALA A 114 16.90 -1.85 12.17
N LYS A 115 17.01 -3.15 12.46
CA LYS A 115 17.64 -4.13 11.56
C LYS A 115 16.66 -4.81 10.61
N TRP A 116 15.36 -4.54 10.69
CA TRP A 116 14.34 -5.24 9.91
C TRP A 116 14.62 -5.20 8.40
N LEU A 117 14.98 -4.03 7.87
CA LEU A 117 15.34 -3.85 6.45
C LEU A 117 16.58 -4.65 6.00
N ALA A 118 17.42 -5.11 6.94
CA ALA A 118 18.59 -5.94 6.67
C ALA A 118 18.31 -7.44 6.87
N LEU A 119 17.13 -7.82 7.37
CA LEU A 119 16.75 -9.21 7.55
C LEU A 119 16.47 -9.88 6.18
N PRO A 120 16.72 -11.20 6.07
CA PRO A 120 16.27 -11.98 4.91
C PRO A 120 14.76 -11.83 4.67
N PRO A 121 14.27 -11.88 3.41
CA PRO A 121 12.85 -11.70 3.09
C PRO A 121 11.90 -12.57 3.92
N ALA A 122 12.25 -13.84 4.16
CA ALA A 122 11.44 -14.74 4.98
C ALA A 122 11.27 -14.24 6.42
N ARG A 123 12.33 -13.72 7.04
CA ARG A 123 12.30 -13.16 8.40
C ARG A 123 11.54 -11.83 8.46
N ARG A 124 11.60 -11.04 7.39
CA ARG A 124 10.80 -9.82 7.27
C ARG A 124 9.30 -10.13 7.21
N HIS A 125 8.94 -11.12 6.41
CA HIS A 125 7.57 -11.61 6.30
C HIS A 125 7.07 -12.19 7.62
N GLU A 126 7.86 -13.04 8.30
CA GLU A 126 7.52 -13.62 9.60
C GLU A 126 7.22 -12.55 10.66
N ALA A 127 8.05 -11.50 10.74
CA ALA A 127 7.81 -10.38 11.65
C ALA A 127 6.52 -9.61 11.34
N LEU A 128 6.21 -9.39 10.05
CA LEU A 128 4.96 -8.75 9.64
C LEU A 128 3.75 -9.64 9.89
N ALA A 129 3.85 -10.95 9.67
CA ALA A 129 2.78 -11.91 9.96
C ALA A 129 2.47 -11.98 11.45
N ALA A 130 3.49 -11.92 12.31
CA ALA A 130 3.30 -11.84 13.76
C ALA A 130 2.62 -10.53 14.18
N LEU A 131 3.02 -9.40 13.59
CA LEU A 131 2.36 -8.10 13.82
C LEU A 131 0.90 -8.11 13.37
N ASP A 132 0.63 -8.71 12.20
CA ASP A 132 -0.71 -8.87 11.66
C ASP A 132 -1.60 -9.69 12.60
N ALA A 133 -1.13 -10.87 12.99
CA ALA A 133 -1.86 -11.74 13.91
C ALA A 133 -2.18 -11.04 15.24
N ALA A 134 -1.21 -10.32 15.83
CA ALA A 134 -1.42 -9.54 17.04
C ALA A 134 -2.50 -8.46 16.87
N ALA A 135 -2.45 -7.71 15.77
CA ALA A 135 -3.39 -6.63 15.49
C ALA A 135 -4.83 -7.14 15.28
N TYR A 136 -5.01 -8.27 14.61
CA TYR A 136 -6.33 -8.88 14.38
C TYR A 136 -6.83 -9.73 15.56
N LYS A 137 -5.95 -10.10 16.49
CA LYS A 137 -6.33 -10.63 17.81
C LYS A 137 -6.82 -9.54 18.77
N GLY A 138 -6.62 -8.27 18.43
CA GLY A 138 -7.07 -7.12 19.22
C GLY A 138 -6.04 -6.61 20.23
N GLU A 139 -4.75 -6.92 20.06
CA GLU A 139 -3.70 -6.35 20.91
C GLU A 139 -3.61 -4.83 20.71
N PRO A 140 -3.81 -4.00 21.76
CA PRO A 140 -3.83 -2.54 21.61
C PRO A 140 -2.56 -1.98 20.97
N ALA A 141 -1.39 -2.40 21.46
CA ALA A 141 -0.08 -1.98 20.94
C ALA A 141 0.14 -2.31 19.45
N ALA A 142 -0.60 -3.27 18.88
CA ALA A 142 -0.52 -3.67 17.47
C ALA A 142 -1.61 -3.04 16.60
N ALA A 143 -2.65 -2.45 17.19
CA ALA A 143 -3.81 -1.89 16.49
C ALA A 143 -3.47 -0.91 15.33
N PRO A 144 -2.44 -0.04 15.42
CA PRO A 144 -2.08 0.87 14.32
C PRO A 144 -1.76 0.16 13.00
N TRP A 145 -1.33 -1.11 13.05
CA TRP A 145 -1.08 -1.91 11.85
C TRP A 145 -2.29 -2.02 10.92
N ARG A 146 -3.51 -2.08 11.48
CA ARG A 146 -4.74 -2.25 10.68
C ARG A 146 -4.96 -1.06 9.73
N ALA A 147 -4.64 0.15 10.18
CA ALA A 147 -4.71 1.34 9.34
C ALA A 147 -3.66 1.30 8.22
N ILE A 148 -2.42 0.93 8.55
CA ILE A 148 -1.33 0.80 7.56
C ILE A 148 -1.69 -0.25 6.50
N LYS A 149 -2.10 -1.46 6.93
CA LYS A 149 -2.50 -2.53 6.03
C LYS A 149 -3.70 -2.13 5.17
N GLY A 150 -4.73 -1.53 5.78
CA GLY A 150 -5.91 -1.03 5.05
C GLY A 150 -5.52 -0.03 3.95
N LEU A 151 -4.63 0.92 4.26
CA LEU A 151 -4.15 1.90 3.28
C LEU A 151 -3.26 1.28 2.19
N ILE A 152 -2.50 0.20 2.48
CA ILE A 152 -1.77 -0.55 1.45
C ILE A 152 -2.76 -1.16 0.46
N LEU A 153 -3.82 -1.82 0.95
CA LEU A 153 -4.87 -2.39 0.11
C LEU A 153 -5.56 -1.28 -0.71
N THR A 154 -5.94 -0.17 -0.07
CA THR A 154 -6.55 0.97 -0.77
C THR A 154 -5.63 1.49 -1.87
N GLY A 155 -4.36 1.74 -1.59
CA GLY A 155 -3.41 2.26 -2.58
C GLY A 155 -3.16 1.28 -3.73
N TYR A 156 -3.12 -0.02 -3.45
CA TYR A 156 -2.94 -1.03 -4.48
C TYR A 156 -4.17 -1.20 -5.36
N TYR A 157 -5.36 -1.39 -4.77
CA TYR A 157 -6.59 -1.67 -5.53
C TYR A 157 -7.22 -0.45 -6.20
N THR A 158 -6.74 0.76 -5.89
CA THR A 158 -7.06 1.99 -6.65
C THR A 158 -6.05 2.29 -7.76
N SER A 159 -4.97 1.50 -7.88
CA SER A 159 -4.04 1.59 -9.01
C SER A 159 -4.55 0.82 -10.23
N GLU A 160 -4.06 1.16 -11.43
CA GLU A 160 -4.34 0.38 -12.64
C GLU A 160 -3.89 -1.08 -12.49
N ILE A 161 -2.73 -1.33 -11.87
CA ILE A 161 -2.20 -2.68 -11.68
C ILE A 161 -3.13 -3.51 -10.79
N GLY A 162 -3.54 -3.01 -9.64
CA GLY A 162 -4.43 -3.73 -8.74
C GLY A 162 -5.85 -3.81 -9.27
N GLY A 163 -6.46 -2.66 -9.57
CA GLY A 163 -7.88 -2.58 -9.91
C GLY A 163 -8.26 -3.19 -11.27
N SER A 164 -7.34 -3.25 -12.23
CA SER A 164 -7.67 -3.70 -13.60
C SER A 164 -6.82 -4.82 -14.18
N LYS A 165 -5.61 -5.03 -13.66
CA LYS A 165 -4.75 -6.11 -14.13
C LYS A 165 -4.79 -7.29 -13.17
N GLU A 166 -4.67 -7.07 -11.87
CA GLU A 166 -4.78 -8.15 -10.88
C GLU A 166 -6.23 -8.61 -10.71
N LEU A 167 -7.19 -7.67 -10.75
CA LEU A 167 -8.63 -7.96 -10.80
C LEU A 167 -9.18 -7.92 -12.23
N ASN A 168 -10.31 -8.59 -12.44
CA ASN A 168 -11.13 -8.44 -13.64
C ASN A 168 -12.00 -7.18 -13.50
N TYR A 169 -11.57 -6.07 -14.09
CA TYR A 169 -12.34 -4.83 -14.04
C TYR A 169 -13.59 -4.89 -14.92
N GLU A 170 -14.74 -4.60 -14.31
CA GLU A 170 -16.03 -4.47 -14.94
C GLU A 170 -16.57 -3.05 -14.69
N LEU A 171 -16.70 -2.27 -15.76
CA LEU A 171 -17.28 -0.92 -15.73
C LEU A 171 -18.78 -0.98 -15.43
N VAL A 172 -19.27 -0.07 -14.60
CA VAL A 172 -20.71 0.10 -14.37
C VAL A 172 -21.37 0.99 -15.44
N PRO A 173 -22.60 0.65 -15.91
CA PRO A 173 -23.34 -0.58 -15.60
C PRO A 173 -22.71 -1.82 -16.26
N GLY A 174 -22.46 -2.84 -15.45
CA GLY A 174 -21.89 -4.12 -15.90
C GLY A 174 -22.92 -4.99 -16.63
N ARG A 175 -22.47 -6.16 -17.08
CA ARG A 175 -23.36 -7.16 -17.72
C ARG A 175 -23.91 -8.09 -16.65
N PHE A 176 -25.23 -8.19 -16.54
CA PHE A 176 -25.82 -9.26 -15.73
C PHE A 176 -25.65 -10.61 -16.43
N ASP A 177 -24.85 -11.48 -15.82
CA ASP A 177 -24.67 -12.87 -16.25
C ASP A 177 -25.13 -13.80 -15.12
N PRO A 178 -26.27 -14.51 -15.27
CA PRO A 178 -26.82 -15.34 -14.20
C PRO A 178 -25.96 -16.57 -13.90
N LYS A 179 -24.99 -16.91 -14.77
CA LYS A 179 -24.12 -18.06 -14.59
C LYS A 179 -22.73 -17.78 -15.18
N VAL A 180 -21.89 -17.13 -14.38
CA VAL A 180 -20.46 -16.95 -14.69
C VAL A 180 -19.70 -18.25 -14.39
N PRO A 181 -19.05 -18.89 -15.36
CA PRO A 181 -18.15 -20.01 -15.08
C PRO A 181 -16.94 -19.54 -14.26
N VAL A 182 -16.65 -20.22 -13.15
CA VAL A 182 -15.46 -19.95 -12.32
C VAL A 182 -14.51 -21.12 -12.45
N THR A 183 -13.26 -20.82 -12.83
CA THR A 183 -12.15 -21.77 -12.92
C THR A 183 -11.03 -21.36 -11.93
N PRO A 184 -10.03 -22.22 -11.67
CA PRO A 184 -8.87 -21.85 -10.84
C PRO A 184 -8.11 -20.61 -11.33
N GLU A 185 -8.22 -20.26 -12.61
CA GLU A 185 -7.59 -19.09 -13.22
C GLU A 185 -8.45 -17.83 -13.14
N THR A 186 -9.70 -17.95 -12.69
CA THR A 186 -10.64 -16.82 -12.60
C THR A 186 -10.20 -15.86 -11.50
N ARG A 187 -9.82 -14.64 -11.91
CA ARG A 187 -9.51 -13.53 -11.00
C ARG A 187 -10.79 -12.95 -10.40
N ALA A 188 -10.67 -12.38 -9.21
CA ALA A 188 -11.79 -11.67 -8.59
C ALA A 188 -12.19 -10.45 -9.45
N TYR A 189 -13.47 -10.09 -9.40
CA TYR A 189 -13.99 -8.95 -10.16
C TYR A 189 -13.82 -7.65 -9.36
N SER A 190 -13.54 -6.57 -10.07
CA SER A 190 -13.55 -5.20 -9.55
C SER A 190 -14.59 -4.40 -10.32
N SER A 191 -15.47 -3.72 -9.60
CA SER A 191 -16.31 -2.67 -10.17
C SER A 191 -16.11 -1.39 -9.37
N ASP A 192 -16.36 -0.25 -9.99
CA ASP A 192 -16.26 1.08 -9.39
C ASP A 192 -17.29 1.35 -8.28
N TRP A 193 -18.13 0.36 -7.94
CA TRP A 193 -19.34 0.57 -7.15
C TRP A 193 -19.24 0.25 -5.64
N THR A 194 -18.09 -0.19 -5.13
CA THR A 194 -17.95 -0.51 -3.69
C THR A 194 -17.56 0.67 -2.80
N ALA A 195 -17.60 1.90 -3.31
CA ALA A 195 -17.37 3.12 -2.52
C ALA A 195 -18.65 3.78 -1.99
N VAL A 196 -19.82 3.14 -2.13
CA VAL A 196 -21.07 3.62 -1.53
C VAL A 196 -21.40 2.70 -0.35
N ASP A 197 -21.22 3.24 0.87
CA ASP A 197 -21.70 2.62 2.10
C ASP A 197 -23.17 2.23 1.92
N PHE A 198 -23.47 0.94 1.94
CA PHE A 198 -24.78 0.51 2.40
C PHE A 198 -24.73 0.54 3.93
N GLY A 199 -25.35 1.57 4.48
CA GLY A 199 -25.69 1.63 5.91
C GLY A 199 -26.61 0.51 6.35
#